data_AF-A0A7C2LQH1-F1
#
_entry.id   AF-A0A7C2LQH1-F1
#
_cell.length_a   1.000
_cell.length_b   1.000
_cell.length_c   1.000
_cell.angle_alpha   90.00
_cell.angle_beta   90.00
_cell.angle_gamma   90.00
#
_symmetry.space_group_name_H-M   'P 1'
#
loop_
_entity.id
_entity.type
_entity.pdbx_description
1 polymer ?
#
loop_
_entity_poly.entity_id
_entity_poly.type
_entity_poly.pdbx_seq_one_letter_code
_entity_poly.pdbx_strand_id
1 'polypeptide(L)'
;MGQDALERRLDRLERDLQSFQKRNRNLRKHRLLLILLLVVVAGLGFKAATQTDSLQTKEIRADEIRVNELIITKGTAFPKAILRARSDGKPGLEIRDSAQRVLLRLPQAD
;
A
#
# COMPACT_ATOMS: atom_id res chain seq x y z
N MET A 1 59.05 45.39 8.18
CA MET A 1 57.73 45.44 8.85
C MET A 1 56.56 44.88 8.02
N GLY A 2 56.69 44.70 6.69
CA GLY A 2 55.60 44.14 5.86
C GLY A 2 55.47 42.61 5.88
N GLN A 3 56.57 41.88 6.09
CA GLN A 3 56.58 40.41 6.07
C GLN A 3 55.87 39.78 7.29
N ASP A 4 56.08 40.31 8.50
CA ASP A 4 55.40 39.81 9.70
C ASP A 4 53.87 40.02 9.66
N ALA A 5 53.40 41.00 8.88
CA ALA A 5 51.97 41.23 8.66
C ALA A 5 51.39 40.24 7.64
N LEU A 6 52.19 39.80 6.67
CA LEU A 6 51.83 38.78 5.69
C LEU A 6 51.81 37.38 6.32
N GLU A 7 52.80 37.02 7.13
CA GLU A 7 52.81 35.74 7.87
C GLU A 7 51.60 35.62 8.80
N ARG A 8 51.29 36.67 9.56
CA ARG A 8 50.09 36.70 10.43
C ARG A 8 48.77 36.65 9.67
N ARG A 9 48.75 36.96 8.37
CA ARG A 9 47.57 36.80 7.51
C ARG A 9 47.49 35.38 6.94
N LEU A 10 48.62 34.80 6.55
CA LEU A 10 48.71 33.40 6.10
C LEU A 10 48.28 32.43 7.22
N ASP A 11 48.79 32.61 8.44
CA ASP A 11 48.42 31.79 9.61
C ASP A 11 46.94 31.88 9.97
N ARG A 12 46.31 33.02 9.66
CA ARG A 12 44.86 33.20 9.88
C ARG A 12 44.06 32.50 8.79
N LEU A 13 44.45 32.68 7.53
CA LEU A 13 43.81 32.02 6.40
C LEU A 13 43.92 30.49 6.51
N GLU A 14 45.06 29.97 6.94
CA GLU A 14 45.25 28.52 7.11
C GLU A 14 44.34 27.95 8.21
N ARG A 15 44.24 28.65 9.35
CA ARG A 15 43.31 28.27 10.43
C ARG A 15 41.85 28.33 9.98
N ASP A 16 41.47 29.36 9.24
CA ASP A 16 40.12 29.49 8.71
C ASP A 16 39.81 28.38 7.72
N LEU A 17 40.76 28.03 6.83
CA LEU A 17 40.61 26.94 5.85
C LEU A 17 40.46 25.58 6.54
N GLN A 18 41.25 25.31 7.57
CA GLN A 18 41.09 24.12 8.41
C GLN A 18 39.72 24.09 9.12
N SER A 19 39.26 25.23 9.62
CA SER A 19 37.94 25.34 10.25
C SER A 19 36.80 25.07 9.26
N PHE A 20 36.90 25.59 8.04
CA PHE A 20 35.94 25.38 6.96
C PHE A 20 35.94 23.92 6.49
N GLN A 21 37.11 23.30 6.35
CA GLN A 21 37.21 21.88 6.00
C GLN A 21 36.57 20.99 7.07
N LYS A 22 36.80 21.28 8.36
CA LYS A 22 36.18 20.55 9.47
C LYS A 22 34.65 20.67 9.45
N ARG A 23 34.13 21.88 9.22
CA ARG A 23 32.68 22.14 9.08
C ARG A 23 32.10 21.43 7.85
N ASN A 24 32.78 21.47 6.71
CA ASN A 24 32.33 20.82 5.48
C ASN A 24 32.31 19.28 5.63
N ARG A 25 33.30 18.69 6.30
CA ARG A 25 33.31 17.25 6.59
C ARG A 25 32.15 16.85 7.50
N ASN A 26 31.84 17.66 8.52
CA ASN A 26 30.67 17.44 9.37
C ASN A 26 29.36 17.58 8.60
N LEU A 27 29.22 18.62 7.76
CA LEU A 27 28.04 18.82 6.92
C LEU A 27 27.85 17.66 5.93
N ARG A 28 28.92 17.13 5.34
CA ARG A 28 28.86 15.94 4.48
C ARG A 28 28.37 14.71 5.23
N LYS A 29 28.83 14.47 6.47
CA LYS A 29 28.33 13.38 7.32
C LYS A 29 26.83 13.54 7.62
N HIS A 30 26.39 14.75 7.96
CA HIS A 30 24.98 15.03 8.24
C HIS A 30 24.11 14.87 6.98
N ARG A 31 24.61 15.30 5.81
CA ARG A 31 23.92 15.11 4.52
C ARG A 31 23.76 13.63 4.18
N LEU A 32 24.80 12.82 4.38
CA LEU A 32 24.71 11.36 4.18
C LEU A 32 23.70 10.72 5.14
N LEU A 33 23.70 11.13 6.41
CA LEU A 33 22.71 10.69 7.40
C LEU A 33 21.28 11.02 6.98
N LEU A 34 21.02 12.24 6.50
CA LEU A 34 19.70 12.66 6.03
C LEU A 34 19.24 11.85 4.81
N ILE A 35 20.14 11.58 3.86
CA ILE A 35 19.85 10.73 2.70
C ILE A 35 19.48 9.32 3.15
N LEU A 36 20.26 8.73 4.07
CA LEU A 36 19.96 7.41 4.64
C LEU A 36 18.57 7.40 5.32
N LEU A 37 18.25 8.45 6.07
CA LEU A 37 16.98 8.56 6.78
C LEU A 37 15.80 8.67 5.81
N LEU A 38 15.95 9.43 4.72
CA LEU A 38 14.96 9.50 3.65
C LEU A 38 14.74 8.14 2.97
N VAL A 39 15.81 7.39 2.70
CA VAL A 39 15.72 6.05 2.10
C VAL A 39 14.98 5.09 3.01
N VAL A 40 15.24 5.13 4.32
CA VAL A 40 14.54 4.28 5.30
C VAL A 40 13.05 4.61 5.35
N VAL A 41 12.69 5.90 5.43
CA VAL A 41 11.29 6.34 5.47
C VAL A 41 10.57 5.96 4.17
N ALA A 42 11.19 6.17 3.02
CA ALA A 42 10.62 5.78 1.72
C ALA A 42 10.42 4.26 1.62
N GLY A 43 11.39 3.46 2.10
CA GLY A 43 11.28 2.00 2.13
C GLY A 43 10.16 1.49 3.03
N LEU A 44 10.00 2.08 4.22
CA LEU A 44 8.89 1.76 5.13
C LEU A 44 7.53 2.17 4.54
N GLY A 45 7.45 3.35 3.91
CA GLY A 45 6.23 3.81 3.22
C GLY A 45 5.84 2.89 2.06
N PHE A 46 6.80 2.46 1.24
CA PHE A 46 6.57 1.52 0.14
C PHE A 46 6.09 0.15 0.65
N LYS A 47 6.69 -0.37 1.73
CA LYS A 47 6.26 -1.62 2.36
C LYS A 47 4.84 -1.51 2.95
N ALA A 48 4.51 -0.39 3.57
CA ALA A 48 3.16 -0.14 4.09
C ALA A 48 2.12 -0.07 2.97
N ALA A 49 2.38 0.72 1.92
CA ALA A 49 1.49 0.87 0.77
C ALA A 49 1.22 -0.47 0.07
N THR A 50 2.28 -1.25 -0.19
CA THR A 50 2.15 -2.58 -0.81
C THR A 50 1.40 -3.58 0.05
N GLN A 51 1.53 -3.51 1.38
CA GLN A 51 0.70 -4.33 2.28
C GLN A 51 -0.77 -3.91 2.23
N THR A 52 -1.08 -2.62 2.23
CA THR A 52 -2.45 -2.10 2.12
C THR A 52 -3.11 -2.51 0.81
N ASP A 53 -2.42 -2.35 -0.33
CA ASP A 53 -2.93 -2.75 -1.65
C ASP A 53 -3.20 -4.27 -1.70
N SER A 54 -2.32 -5.08 -1.10
CA SER A 54 -2.50 -6.53 -1.02
C SER A 54 -3.69 -6.95 -0.15
N LEU A 55 -3.98 -6.19 0.92
CA LEU A 55 -5.12 -6.44 1.80
C LEU A 55 -6.43 -6.03 1.12
N GLN A 56 -6.46 -4.84 0.50
CA GLN A 56 -7.61 -4.36 -0.26
C GLN A 56 -7.93 -5.29 -1.44
N THR A 57 -6.93 -5.75 -2.18
CA THR A 57 -7.15 -6.70 -3.29
C THR A 57 -7.72 -8.03 -2.80
N LYS A 58 -7.29 -8.52 -1.63
CA LYS A 58 -7.85 -9.74 -1.02
C LYS A 58 -9.28 -9.54 -0.55
N GLU A 59 -9.58 -8.38 0.03
CA GLU A 59 -10.93 -8.01 0.48
C GLU A 59 -11.90 -7.89 -0.70
N ILE A 60 -11.51 -7.16 -1.76
CA ILE A 60 -12.27 -7.03 -3.01
C ILE A 60 -12.55 -8.40 -3.63
N ARG A 61 -11.54 -9.28 -3.71
CA ARG A 61 -11.72 -10.63 -4.27
C ARG A 61 -12.61 -11.51 -3.39
N ALA A 62 -12.56 -11.36 -2.07
CA ALA A 62 -13.42 -12.10 -1.15
C ALA A 62 -14.89 -11.64 -1.26
N ASP A 63 -15.13 -10.35 -1.41
CA ASP A 63 -16.46 -9.78 -1.61
C ASP A 63 -17.02 -10.12 -2.99
N GLU A 64 -16.23 -10.04 -4.07
CA GLU A 64 -16.66 -10.44 -5.42
C GLU A 64 -17.02 -11.94 -5.50
N ILE A 65 -16.29 -12.81 -4.79
CA ILE A 65 -16.64 -14.24 -4.71
C ILE A 65 -17.94 -14.46 -3.91
N ARG A 66 -18.28 -13.57 -2.98
CA ARG A 66 -19.51 -13.66 -2.16
C ARG A 66 -20.78 -13.18 -2.84
N VAL A 67 -20.71 -12.34 -3.87
CA VAL A 67 -21.90 -11.79 -4.57
C VAL A 67 -22.43 -12.73 -5.68
N ASN A 68 -22.09 -14.03 -5.65
CA ASN A 68 -22.70 -15.02 -6.53
C ASN A 68 -23.94 -15.72 -5.94
N GLU A 69 -24.23 -15.51 -4.65
CA GLU A 69 -25.36 -16.13 -3.95
C GLU A 69 -26.12 -15.10 -3.11
N LEU A 70 -27.33 -14.74 -3.54
CA LEU A 70 -28.27 -13.97 -2.73
C LEU A 70 -29.11 -14.93 -1.89
N ILE A 71 -28.84 -14.95 -0.59
CA ILE A 71 -29.55 -15.80 0.38
C ILE A 71 -30.77 -15.05 0.92
N ILE A 72 -31.99 -15.53 0.62
CA ILE A 72 -33.23 -14.89 1.09
C ILE A 72 -33.65 -15.51 2.43
N THR A 73 -33.29 -14.87 3.53
CA THR A 73 -33.70 -15.24 4.91
C THR A 73 -34.82 -14.31 5.40
N LYS A 74 -36.07 -14.59 5.04
CA LYS A 74 -37.23 -13.96 5.71
C LYS A 74 -37.44 -14.57 7.11
N GLY A 75 -36.71 -14.06 8.10
CA GLY A 75 -37.00 -14.25 9.53
C GLY A 75 -36.77 -15.65 10.11
N THR A 76 -35.97 -16.50 9.45
CA THR A 76 -35.62 -17.84 9.95
C THR A 76 -34.11 -18.04 9.89
N ALA A 77 -33.55 -18.76 10.88
CA ALA A 77 -32.12 -19.10 10.95
C ALA A 77 -31.64 -19.98 9.78
N PHE A 78 -32.58 -20.58 9.02
CA PHE A 78 -32.30 -21.38 7.84
C PHE A 78 -32.74 -20.62 6.57
N PRO A 79 -31.89 -20.59 5.52
CA PRO A 79 -32.22 -19.95 4.26
C PRO A 79 -33.35 -20.71 3.57
N LYS A 80 -34.46 -20.03 3.24
CA LYS A 80 -35.59 -20.67 2.55
C LYS A 80 -35.33 -20.83 1.06
N ALA A 81 -34.53 -19.94 0.47
CA ALA A 81 -34.12 -20.02 -0.90
C ALA A 81 -32.77 -19.33 -1.16
N ILE A 82 -32.03 -19.81 -2.16
CA ILE A 82 -30.75 -19.28 -2.62
C ILE A 82 -30.91 -18.90 -4.10
N LEU A 83 -30.69 -17.63 -4.44
CA LEU A 83 -30.62 -17.16 -5.83
C LEU A 83 -29.16 -17.12 -6.26
N ARG A 84 -28.81 -17.79 -7.35
CA ARG A 84 -27.43 -17.87 -7.85
C ARG A 84 -27.38 -18.02 -9.36
N ALA A 85 -26.18 -17.95 -9.95
CA ALA A 85 -25.98 -18.28 -11.36
C ALA A 85 -26.39 -19.74 -11.65
N ARG A 86 -26.95 -19.98 -12.84
CA ARG A 86 -27.44 -21.31 -13.22
C ARG A 86 -26.31 -22.35 -13.23
N SER A 87 -26.57 -23.53 -12.66
CA SER A 87 -25.57 -24.61 -12.62
C SER A 87 -25.38 -25.34 -13.95
N ASP A 88 -26.25 -25.10 -14.93
CA ASP A 88 -26.20 -25.72 -16.27
C ASP A 88 -25.35 -24.94 -17.28
N GLY A 89 -24.65 -23.89 -16.84
CA GLY A 89 -23.74 -23.09 -17.67
C GLY A 89 -24.45 -22.16 -18.66
N LYS A 90 -25.79 -22.10 -18.64
CA LYS A 90 -26.55 -21.15 -19.46
C LYS A 90 -26.67 -19.81 -18.75
N PRO A 91 -26.77 -18.69 -19.51
CA PRO A 91 -27.03 -17.39 -18.93
C PRO A 91 -28.36 -17.34 -18.17
N GLY A 92 -28.40 -16.52 -17.10
CA GLY A 92 -29.54 -16.34 -16.22
C GLY A 92 -29.28 -16.76 -14.77
N LEU A 93 -30.33 -16.75 -13.95
CA LEU A 93 -30.27 -17.08 -12.53
C LEU A 93 -31.11 -18.33 -12.22
N GLU A 94 -30.76 -19.07 -11.19
CA GLU A 94 -31.60 -20.13 -10.62
C GLU A 94 -31.87 -19.86 -9.14
N ILE A 95 -33.10 -20.15 -8.73
CA ILE A 95 -33.53 -20.15 -7.34
C ILE A 95 -33.54 -21.60 -6.87
N ARG A 96 -32.85 -21.88 -5.77
CA ARG A 96 -32.82 -23.18 -5.10
C ARG A 96 -33.47 -23.13 -3.73
N ASP A 97 -34.00 -24.25 -3.28
CA ASP A 97 -34.40 -24.42 -1.87
C ASP A 97 -33.19 -24.74 -0.97
N SER A 98 -33.44 -24.85 0.34
CA SER A 98 -32.43 -25.24 1.35
C SER A 98 -31.84 -26.64 1.13
N ALA A 99 -32.56 -27.53 0.43
CA ALA A 99 -32.11 -28.86 0.06
C ALA A 99 -31.39 -28.89 -1.30
N GLN A 100 -31.00 -27.72 -1.83
CA GLN A 100 -30.32 -27.54 -3.11
C GLN A 100 -31.11 -27.98 -4.35
N ARG A 101 -32.42 -28.14 -4.25
CA ARG A 101 -33.30 -28.43 -5.39
C ARG A 101 -33.59 -27.15 -6.15
N VAL A 102 -33.51 -27.19 -7.47
CA VAL A 102 -33.83 -26.04 -8.32
C VAL A 102 -35.35 -25.83 -8.34
N LEU A 103 -35.79 -24.70 -7.83
CA LEU A 103 -37.19 -24.29 -7.79
C LEU A 103 -37.60 -23.52 -9.05
N LEU A 104 -36.74 -22.63 -9.53
CA LEU A 104 -37.02 -21.78 -10.68
C LEU A 104 -35.73 -21.42 -11.42
N ARG A 105 -35.81 -21.32 -12.74
CA ARG A 105 -34.74 -20.75 -13.58
C ARG A 105 -35.28 -19.49 -14.24
N LEU A 106 -34.60 -18.38 -14.02
CA LEU A 106 -34.87 -17.10 -14.64
C LEU A 106 -33.94 -16.95 -15.85
N PRO A 107 -34.47 -16.70 -17.07
CA PRO A 107 -33.64 -16.34 -18.21
C PRO A 107 -32.92 -15.00 -17.94
N GLN A 108 -31.84 -14.75 -18.67
CA GLN A 108 -31.23 -13.43 -18.69
C GLN A 108 -32.24 -12.46 -19.32
N ALA A 109 -32.51 -11.33 -18.65
CA ALA A 109 -33.31 -10.28 -19.24
C ALA A 109 -32.44 -9.55 -20.28
N ASP A 110 -32.93 -9.51 -21.53
CA ASP A 110 -32.35 -8.76 -22.64
C ASP A 110 -32.51 -7.24 -22.45
#